data_AF-A0A2H0A3X7-F1
#
_entry.id   AF-A0A2H0A3X7-F1
#
_cell.length_a   1.000
_cell.length_b   1.000
_cell.length_c   1.000
_cell.angle_alpha   90.00
_cell.angle_beta   90.00
_cell.angle_gamma   90.00
#
_symmetry.space_group_name_H-M   'P 1'
#
loop_
_entity.id
_entity.type
_entity.pdbx_description
1 polymer ?
#
loop_
_entity_poly.entity_id
_entity_poly.type
_entity_poly.pdbx_seq_one_letter_code
_entity_poly.pdbx_strand_id
1 'polypeptide(L)'
;MGLFDKQYSDVMALLHKKQKQGIVSEFFNITGCDWPSEKHRNLVLGQDTAVELGNPKDASTAFLMWVNEPDKIKNGRITIVGPDLPQLSGRQVSFGKIVMVGASDFDADNSYDRYRELELLRYNLHLKGYMMRGVSQQQREWSRVSRDAVNGGFSFKHLGGALMDEFSHIAYVRSVETVFITASREDVLEAKAIADDVFKIISAMNKMAEELSFDCDTCDYNDVCGDVEELRSMRNALKGREAAHSRQTNPKTSHELEVGSD
;
A
#
# COMPACT_ATOMS: atom_id res chain seq x y z
N MET A 1 -16.06 -0.91 -13.03
CA MET A 1 -16.09 -0.57 -11.60
C MET A 1 -14.85 -1.21 -11.00
N GLY A 2 -13.82 -0.41 -10.78
CA GLY A 2 -12.57 -0.84 -10.15
C GLY A 2 -12.78 -1.10 -8.65
N LEU A 3 -11.87 -1.89 -8.08
CA LEU A 3 -11.96 -2.37 -6.70
C LEU A 3 -12.07 -1.23 -5.67
N PHE A 4 -11.45 -0.08 -5.94
CA PHE A 4 -11.39 1.07 -5.03
C PHE A 4 -12.07 2.35 -5.55
N ASP A 5 -12.94 2.28 -6.57
CA ASP A 5 -13.56 3.48 -7.17
C ASP A 5 -14.34 4.34 -6.13
N LYS A 6 -15.01 3.68 -5.18
CA LYS A 6 -15.72 4.36 -4.08
C LYS A 6 -14.72 5.06 -3.16
N GLN A 7 -13.68 4.36 -2.72
CA GLN A 7 -12.70 4.86 -1.77
C GLN A 7 -11.88 6.00 -2.37
N TYR A 8 -11.56 5.91 -3.66
CA TYR A 8 -10.99 7.03 -4.42
C TYR A 8 -11.91 8.26 -4.37
N SER A 9 -13.21 8.08 -4.65
CA SER A 9 -14.18 9.18 -4.58
C SER A 9 -14.29 9.80 -3.18
N ASP A 10 -14.24 8.96 -2.14
CA ASP A 10 -14.26 9.38 -0.74
C ASP A 10 -12.99 10.20 -0.38
N VAL A 11 -11.81 9.79 -0.85
CA VAL A 11 -10.57 10.56 -0.67
C VAL A 11 -10.65 11.90 -1.40
N MET A 12 -11.14 11.93 -2.64
CA MET A 12 -11.29 13.18 -3.39
C MET A 12 -12.28 14.15 -2.70
N ALA A 13 -13.37 13.62 -2.14
CA ALA A 13 -14.33 14.41 -1.37
C ALA A 13 -13.69 14.97 -0.08
N LEU A 14 -12.91 14.16 0.64
CA LEU A 14 -12.12 14.57 1.79
C LEU A 14 -11.18 15.72 1.41
N LEU A 15 -10.35 15.54 0.38
CA LEU A 15 -9.39 16.55 -0.07
C LEU A 15 -10.06 17.86 -0.49
N HIS A 16 -11.17 17.78 -1.23
CA HIS A 16 -11.92 18.96 -1.64
C HIS A 16 -12.49 19.73 -0.44
N LYS A 17 -12.99 19.02 0.57
CA LYS A 17 -13.44 19.62 1.84
C LYS A 17 -12.28 20.35 2.55
N LYS A 18 -11.10 19.72 2.65
CA LYS A 18 -9.93 20.36 3.28
C LYS A 18 -9.40 21.53 2.48
N GLN A 19 -9.48 21.48 1.14
CA GLN A 19 -9.07 22.58 0.28
C GLN A 19 -9.95 23.82 0.48
N LYS A 20 -11.26 23.64 0.66
CA LYS A 20 -12.18 24.74 1.04
C LYS A 20 -11.87 25.37 2.39
N GLN A 21 -11.23 24.61 3.30
CA GLN A 21 -10.79 25.12 4.60
C GLN A 21 -9.45 25.87 4.52
N GLY A 22 -8.78 25.89 3.36
CA GLY A 22 -7.53 26.61 3.17
C GLY A 22 -6.30 25.95 3.82
N ILE A 23 -6.38 24.67 4.17
CA ILE A 23 -5.31 23.91 4.87
C ILE A 23 -4.57 22.93 3.96
N VAL A 24 -4.75 23.04 2.63
CA VAL A 24 -4.16 22.12 1.66
C VAL A 24 -3.08 22.84 0.86
N SER A 25 -1.92 22.22 0.76
CA SER A 25 -0.84 22.61 -0.16
C SER A 25 -0.62 21.50 -1.17
N GLU A 26 -0.56 21.82 -2.45
CA GLU A 26 -0.24 20.87 -3.53
C GLU A 26 1.12 21.20 -4.14
N PHE A 27 1.88 20.15 -4.45
CA PHE A 27 3.14 20.22 -5.19
C PHE A 27 3.11 19.19 -6.31
N PHE A 28 3.92 19.40 -7.34
CA PHE A 28 4.12 18.44 -8.42
C PHE A 28 5.61 18.11 -8.51
N ASN A 29 5.94 16.84 -8.36
CA ASN A 29 7.28 16.31 -8.54
C ASN A 29 7.25 15.21 -9.60
N ILE A 30 7.88 15.49 -10.75
CA ILE A 30 8.01 14.56 -11.88
C ILE A 30 9.49 14.17 -12.10
N THR A 31 10.41 14.87 -11.43
CA THR A 31 11.87 14.72 -11.62
C THR A 31 12.52 13.79 -10.60
N GLY A 32 11.70 13.17 -9.74
CA GLY A 32 12.12 12.26 -8.68
C GLY A 32 12.65 12.94 -7.42
N CYS A 33 13.13 12.13 -6.48
CA CYS A 33 13.64 12.54 -5.18
C CYS A 33 15.14 12.87 -5.23
N ASP A 34 15.49 14.10 -4.90
CA ASP A 34 16.87 14.59 -4.79
C ASP A 34 17.45 14.46 -3.37
N TRP A 35 16.69 13.86 -2.45
CA TRP A 35 17.13 13.69 -1.06
C TRP A 35 18.15 12.54 -0.94
N PRO A 36 19.24 12.73 -0.17
CA PRO A 36 20.26 11.71 -0.03
C PRO A 36 19.68 10.39 0.52
N SER A 37 20.06 9.29 -0.12
CA SER A 37 19.75 7.95 0.36
C SER A 37 20.79 7.46 1.36
N GLU A 38 20.35 6.74 2.39
CA GLU A 38 21.19 6.09 3.40
C GLU A 38 20.80 4.61 3.51
N LYS A 39 21.60 3.76 2.86
CA LYS A 39 21.35 2.31 2.74
C LYS A 39 21.60 1.52 4.03
N HIS A 40 22.30 2.12 5.00
CA HIS A 40 22.69 1.45 6.24
C HIS A 40 21.91 2.02 7.43
N ARG A 41 20.83 1.33 7.81
CA ARG A 41 20.00 1.57 9.00
C ARG A 41 19.70 3.06 9.26
N ASN A 42 18.63 3.56 8.64
CA ASN A 42 17.99 4.82 9.04
C ASN A 42 17.35 4.68 10.43
N LEU A 43 18.17 4.60 11.49
CA LEU A 43 17.71 4.55 12.86
C LEU A 43 17.70 5.98 13.40
N VAL A 44 16.51 6.53 13.64
CA VAL A 44 16.34 7.83 14.30
C VAL A 44 16.00 7.60 15.78
N LEU A 45 16.98 7.83 16.65
CA LEU A 45 16.77 7.73 18.10
C LEU A 45 15.84 8.84 18.59
N GLY A 46 15.18 8.62 19.73
CA GLY A 46 14.23 9.59 20.28
C GLY A 46 14.86 10.97 20.53
N GLN A 47 16.09 10.98 21.04
CA GLN A 47 16.86 12.21 21.28
C GLN A 47 17.20 12.99 19.99
N ASP A 48 17.26 12.29 18.84
CA ASP A 48 17.61 12.87 17.54
C ASP A 48 16.39 13.22 16.70
N THR A 49 15.19 12.91 17.20
CA THR A 49 13.93 13.13 16.50
C THR A 49 13.54 14.61 16.56
N ALA A 50 13.32 15.23 15.39
CA ALA A 50 12.64 16.51 15.29
C ALA A 50 11.13 16.34 15.23
N VAL A 51 10.64 15.37 14.46
CA VAL A 51 9.21 15.13 14.28
C VAL A 51 8.90 13.66 14.47
N GLU A 52 7.93 13.36 15.32
CA GLU A 52 7.38 12.01 15.46
C GLU A 52 5.96 11.96 14.87
N LEU A 53 5.75 11.08 13.90
CA LEU A 53 4.53 10.95 13.13
C LEU A 53 3.81 9.65 13.49
N GLY A 54 2.55 9.74 13.90
CA GLY A 54 1.71 8.56 14.08
C GLY A 54 2.16 7.66 15.23
N ASN A 55 2.63 8.25 16.33
CA ASN A 55 3.01 7.53 17.54
C ASN A 55 1.94 6.48 17.92
N PRO A 56 2.30 5.29 18.43
CA PRO A 56 1.34 4.25 18.80
C PRO A 56 0.22 4.69 19.76
N LYS A 57 0.44 5.74 20.55
CA LYS A 57 -0.56 6.32 21.46
C LYS A 57 -1.44 7.39 20.81
N ASP A 58 -1.20 7.74 19.54
CA ASP A 58 -1.94 8.77 18.80
C ASP A 58 -2.60 8.20 17.51
N ALA A 59 -3.35 9.01 16.77
CA ALA A 59 -3.98 8.58 15.53
C ALA A 59 -2.95 8.42 14.42
N SER A 60 -3.05 7.31 13.70
CA SER A 60 -2.24 7.04 12.52
C SER A 60 -3.07 6.23 11.52
N THR A 61 -2.92 6.56 10.24
CA THR A 61 -3.41 5.73 9.13
C THR A 61 -2.43 5.80 7.96
N ALA A 62 -2.14 4.67 7.34
CA ALA A 62 -1.32 4.61 6.14
C ALA A 62 -1.84 3.49 5.24
N PHE A 63 -2.24 3.83 4.01
CA PHE A 63 -2.80 2.86 3.09
C PHE A 63 -2.48 3.19 1.63
N LEU A 64 -2.57 2.15 0.80
CA LEU A 64 -2.38 2.17 -0.64
C LEU A 64 -3.71 1.78 -1.31
N MET A 65 -4.04 2.45 -2.41
CA MET A 65 -5.13 2.03 -3.30
C MET A 65 -4.72 2.22 -4.76
N TRP A 66 -5.39 1.51 -5.66
CA TRP A 66 -5.25 1.72 -7.10
C TRP A 66 -6.59 2.00 -7.78
N VAL A 67 -6.51 2.65 -8.94
CA VAL A 67 -7.63 2.78 -9.89
C VAL A 67 -7.15 2.33 -11.28
N ASN A 68 -8.05 1.67 -12.02
CA ASN A 68 -7.77 1.17 -13.38
C ASN A 68 -7.89 2.24 -14.47
N GLU A 69 -8.07 3.50 -14.08
CA GLU A 69 -8.19 4.65 -14.97
C GLU A 69 -7.07 5.63 -14.61
N PRO A 70 -5.86 5.48 -15.18
CA PRO A 70 -4.69 6.29 -14.83
C PRO A 70 -4.91 7.80 -14.88
N ASP A 71 -5.75 8.27 -15.81
CA ASP A 71 -6.05 9.68 -16.02
C ASP A 71 -6.81 10.33 -14.84
N LYS A 72 -7.41 9.51 -13.96
CA LYS A 72 -8.01 10.02 -12.70
C LYS A 72 -6.94 10.47 -11.71
N ILE A 73 -5.74 9.87 -11.73
CA ILE A 73 -4.65 10.19 -10.83
C ILE A 73 -3.75 11.25 -11.47
N LYS A 74 -3.53 12.34 -10.76
CA LYS A 74 -2.66 13.43 -11.21
C LYS A 74 -1.21 13.06 -10.92
N ASN A 75 -0.54 12.47 -11.92
CA ASN A 75 0.81 11.97 -11.76
C ASN A 75 1.79 13.01 -11.17
N GLY A 76 2.60 12.58 -10.21
CA GLY A 76 3.61 13.43 -9.56
C GLY A 76 3.05 14.34 -8.47
N ARG A 77 1.73 14.28 -8.19
CA ARG A 77 1.12 15.17 -7.22
C ARG A 77 1.43 14.75 -5.79
N ILE A 78 1.78 15.73 -4.97
CA ILE A 78 1.98 15.62 -3.53
C ILE A 78 1.05 16.60 -2.85
N THR A 79 0.10 16.08 -2.08
CA THR A 79 -0.89 16.86 -1.36
C THR A 79 -0.58 16.81 0.13
N ILE A 80 -0.41 17.98 0.77
CA ILE A 80 -0.21 18.10 2.21
C ILE A 80 -1.44 18.77 2.81
N VAL A 81 -2.12 18.08 3.72
CA VAL A 81 -3.25 18.57 4.51
C VAL A 81 -2.74 18.93 5.91
N GLY A 82 -2.50 20.21 6.15
CA GLY A 82 -1.91 20.72 7.38
C GLY A 82 -0.42 21.10 7.24
N PRO A 83 0.30 21.21 8.38
CA PRO A 83 1.69 21.64 8.39
C PRO A 83 2.66 20.58 7.83
N ASP A 84 3.68 21.04 7.11
CA ASP A 84 4.79 20.21 6.62
C ASP A 84 5.84 19.96 7.73
N LEU A 85 6.79 19.05 7.50
CA LEU A 85 7.80 18.62 8.49
C LEU A 85 8.58 19.77 9.15
N PRO A 86 9.06 20.80 8.43
CA PRO A 86 9.77 21.91 9.08
C PRO A 86 8.91 22.68 10.09
N GLN A 87 7.60 22.77 9.83
CA GLN A 87 6.63 23.45 10.71
C GLN A 87 6.21 22.57 11.91
N LEU A 88 6.57 21.29 11.88
CA LEU A 88 6.27 20.30 12.90
C LEU A 88 7.46 20.02 13.84
N SER A 89 8.61 20.66 13.63
CA SER A 89 9.81 20.43 14.43
C SER A 89 9.55 20.60 15.93
N GLY A 90 10.01 19.64 16.73
CA GLY A 90 9.77 19.53 18.17
C GLY A 90 8.44 18.90 18.55
N ARG A 91 7.63 18.39 17.60
CA ARG A 91 6.28 17.88 17.88
C ARG A 91 6.13 16.39 17.60
N GLN A 92 5.25 15.78 18.37
CA GLN A 92 4.63 14.50 18.07
C GLN A 92 3.21 14.77 17.55
N VAL A 93 2.86 14.24 16.38
CA VAL A 93 1.56 14.52 15.74
C VAL A 93 0.91 13.26 15.17
N SER A 94 -0.42 13.32 15.06
CA SER A 94 -1.19 12.35 14.29
C SER A 94 -0.77 12.37 12.82
N PHE A 95 -0.82 11.21 12.15
CA PHE A 95 -0.30 11.10 10.80
C PHE A 95 -1.17 10.24 9.88
N GLY A 96 -1.57 10.83 8.75
CA GLY A 96 -2.18 10.11 7.64
C GLY A 96 -1.25 10.07 6.44
N LYS A 97 -1.13 8.90 5.79
CA LYS A 97 -0.46 8.75 4.49
C LYS A 97 -1.33 7.96 3.53
N ILE A 98 -1.56 8.50 2.35
CA ILE A 98 -2.33 7.83 1.28
C ILE A 98 -1.46 7.80 0.05
N VAL A 99 -1.30 6.61 -0.54
CA VAL A 99 -0.70 6.44 -1.87
C VAL A 99 -1.80 6.00 -2.82
N MET A 100 -2.01 6.76 -3.89
CA MET A 100 -2.99 6.47 -4.93
C MET A 100 -2.25 6.18 -6.22
N VAL A 101 -2.55 5.02 -6.81
CA VAL A 101 -1.88 4.53 -8.03
C VAL A 101 -2.89 4.45 -9.16
N GLY A 102 -2.61 5.13 -10.26
CA GLY A 102 -3.24 4.88 -11.53
C GLY A 102 -2.46 3.80 -12.26
N ALA A 103 -3.08 2.63 -12.44
CA ALA A 103 -2.46 1.49 -13.09
C ALA A 103 -3.28 1.01 -14.29
N SER A 104 -2.63 0.30 -15.22
CA SER A 104 -3.29 -0.39 -16.32
C SER A 104 -3.44 -1.89 -16.02
N ASP A 105 -4.44 -2.50 -16.67
CA ASP A 105 -4.54 -3.96 -16.80
C ASP A 105 -4.67 -4.73 -15.48
N PHE A 106 -5.24 -4.12 -14.44
CA PHE A 106 -5.65 -4.82 -13.23
C PHE A 106 -6.96 -5.57 -13.48
N ASP A 107 -6.98 -6.86 -13.20
CA ASP A 107 -8.16 -7.72 -13.40
C ASP A 107 -8.30 -8.74 -12.26
N ALA A 108 -9.27 -9.65 -12.38
CA ALA A 108 -9.56 -10.65 -11.36
C ALA A 108 -8.39 -11.63 -11.12
N ASP A 109 -7.54 -11.86 -12.13
CA ASP A 109 -6.47 -12.86 -12.08
C ASP A 109 -5.20 -12.29 -11.45
N ASN A 110 -4.93 -10.99 -11.64
CA ASN A 110 -3.65 -10.38 -11.24
C ASN A 110 -3.74 -9.37 -10.09
N SER A 111 -4.94 -8.91 -9.70
CA SER A 111 -5.08 -7.83 -8.71
C SER A 111 -4.47 -8.16 -7.34
N TYR A 112 -4.58 -9.41 -6.90
CA TYR A 112 -4.04 -9.86 -5.61
C TYR A 112 -2.51 -9.75 -5.56
N ASP A 113 -1.82 -10.40 -6.49
CA ASP A 113 -0.35 -10.43 -6.53
C ASP A 113 0.24 -9.04 -6.75
N ARG A 114 -0.35 -8.27 -7.67
CA ARG A 114 0.11 -6.90 -7.94
C ARG A 114 -0.10 -5.97 -6.75
N TYR A 115 -1.20 -6.13 -5.99
CA TYR A 115 -1.38 -5.37 -4.77
C TYR A 115 -0.30 -5.71 -3.74
N ARG A 116 0.02 -7.00 -3.56
CA ARG A 116 1.09 -7.44 -2.66
C ARG A 116 2.45 -6.87 -3.09
N GLU A 117 2.76 -6.88 -4.37
CA GLU A 117 3.98 -6.27 -4.94
C GLU A 117 4.05 -4.77 -4.60
N LEU A 118 2.99 -4.00 -4.89
CA LEU A 118 2.95 -2.57 -4.61
C LEU A 118 3.04 -2.25 -3.11
N GLU A 119 2.45 -3.09 -2.25
CA GLU A 119 2.43 -2.91 -0.80
C GLU A 119 3.83 -2.99 -0.19
N LEU A 120 4.70 -3.82 -0.78
CA LEU A 120 6.08 -4.02 -0.34
C LEU A 120 7.00 -2.84 -0.67
N LEU A 121 6.69 -2.04 -1.70
CA LEU A 121 7.55 -0.92 -2.14
C LEU A 121 7.79 0.13 -1.06
N ARG A 122 6.85 0.30 -0.13
CA ARG A 122 7.01 1.25 0.99
C ARG A 122 8.23 0.95 1.87
N TYR A 123 8.73 -0.29 1.84
CA TYR A 123 9.90 -0.72 2.63
C TYR A 123 11.24 -0.43 1.94
N ASN A 124 11.24 -0.05 0.65
CA ASN A 124 12.44 0.31 -0.10
C ASN A 124 12.92 1.74 0.19
N LEU A 125 12.16 2.51 0.96
CA LEU A 125 12.49 3.90 1.25
C LEU A 125 13.71 4.01 2.17
N HIS A 126 14.81 4.47 1.60
CA HIS A 126 16.08 4.66 2.30
C HIS A 126 16.48 6.13 2.36
N LEU A 127 15.62 7.00 2.89
CA LEU A 127 15.88 8.45 2.98
C LEU A 127 16.68 8.81 4.23
N LYS A 128 17.83 9.49 4.05
CA LYS A 128 18.70 9.89 5.16
C LYS A 128 17.92 10.66 6.23
N GLY A 129 17.98 10.18 7.46
CA GLY A 129 17.33 10.81 8.61
C GLY A 129 15.80 10.65 8.68
N TYR A 130 15.19 9.79 7.86
CA TYR A 130 13.80 9.36 7.99
C TYR A 130 13.75 7.87 8.34
N MET A 131 13.06 7.55 9.43
CA MET A 131 12.86 6.17 9.90
C MET A 131 11.38 5.83 9.92
N MET A 132 11.00 4.76 9.23
CA MET A 132 9.71 4.08 9.43
C MET A 132 9.90 2.94 10.45
N ARG A 133 9.27 3.02 11.63
CA ARG A 133 9.46 2.05 12.72
C ARG A 133 8.54 0.85 12.68
N GLY A 134 7.32 1.04 12.19
CA GLY A 134 6.31 0.01 12.23
C GLY A 134 5.20 0.32 11.25
N VAL A 135 4.91 -0.69 10.43
CA VAL A 135 3.67 -0.76 9.67
C VAL A 135 2.92 -1.93 10.28
N SER A 136 1.97 -1.65 11.18
CA SER A 136 1.22 -2.74 11.81
C SER A 136 0.25 -3.35 10.80
N GLN A 137 -0.20 -4.58 11.05
CA GLN A 137 -1.32 -5.25 10.36
C GLN A 137 -2.64 -4.42 10.33
N GLN A 138 -2.67 -3.23 10.93
CA GLN A 138 -3.84 -2.35 11.11
C GLN A 138 -3.82 -1.08 10.23
N GLN A 139 -3.06 -1.03 9.12
CA GLN A 139 -2.96 0.16 8.25
C GLN A 139 -2.47 1.41 9.01
N ARG A 140 -1.44 1.26 9.84
CA ARG A 140 -0.85 2.36 10.63
C ARG A 140 0.61 2.48 10.32
N GLU A 141 1.10 3.70 10.28
CA GLU A 141 2.52 4.00 10.17
C GLU A 141 3.00 4.83 11.37
N TRP A 142 4.10 4.39 11.98
CA TRP A 142 4.84 5.19 12.94
C TRP A 142 6.21 5.53 12.34
N SER A 143 6.47 6.82 12.19
CA SER A 143 7.68 7.34 11.55
C SER A 143 8.34 8.43 12.39
N ARG A 144 9.66 8.58 12.25
CA ARG A 144 10.46 9.62 12.87
C ARG A 144 11.33 10.32 11.84
N VAL A 145 11.44 11.63 11.97
CA VAL A 145 12.32 12.47 11.16
C VAL A 145 13.36 13.09 12.08
N SER A 146 14.63 12.97 11.73
CA SER A 146 15.74 13.52 12.51
C SER A 146 15.81 15.05 12.46
N ARG A 147 16.41 15.65 13.48
CA ARG A 147 16.73 17.09 13.52
C ARG A 147 17.60 17.51 12.34
N ASP A 148 18.61 16.72 12.00
CA ASP A 148 19.49 17.00 10.87
C ASP A 148 18.74 16.99 9.53
N ALA A 149 17.81 16.05 9.33
CA ALA A 149 17.00 16.02 8.13
C ALA A 149 16.09 17.25 8.01
N VAL A 150 15.38 17.62 9.08
CA VAL A 150 14.54 18.83 9.07
C VAL A 150 15.37 20.09 8.83
N ASN A 151 16.52 20.23 9.50
CA ASN A 151 17.43 21.37 9.33
C ASN A 151 18.04 21.41 7.92
N GLY A 152 18.24 20.25 7.30
CA GLY A 152 18.69 20.12 5.91
C GLY A 152 17.61 20.35 4.86
N GLY A 153 16.35 20.62 5.28
CA GLY A 153 15.25 20.92 4.38
C GLY A 153 14.32 19.75 4.03
N PHE A 154 14.46 18.59 4.71
CA PHE A 154 13.57 17.45 4.47
C PHE A 154 12.11 17.83 4.70
N SER A 155 11.25 17.34 3.81
CA SER A 155 9.83 17.70 3.76
C SER A 155 9.02 16.55 3.18
N PHE A 156 7.70 16.63 3.29
CA PHE A 156 6.83 15.64 2.65
C PHE A 156 6.95 15.63 1.12
N LYS A 157 7.48 16.69 0.49
CA LYS A 157 7.79 16.67 -0.95
C LYS A 157 8.85 15.64 -1.30
N HIS A 158 9.86 15.50 -0.45
CA HIS A 158 10.93 14.53 -0.64
C HIS A 158 10.42 13.11 -0.37
N LEU A 159 9.65 12.91 0.72
CA LEU A 159 9.06 11.61 1.04
C LEU A 159 8.07 11.15 -0.05
N GLY A 160 7.19 12.05 -0.50
CA GLY A 160 6.25 11.78 -1.59
C GLY A 160 6.96 11.51 -2.91
N GLY A 161 7.98 12.30 -3.25
CA GLY A 161 8.84 12.09 -4.42
C GLY A 161 9.48 10.70 -4.42
N ALA A 162 10.09 10.30 -3.30
CA ALA A 162 10.75 8.99 -3.19
C ALA A 162 9.75 7.82 -3.31
N LEU A 163 8.55 7.97 -2.74
CA LEU A 163 7.47 7.00 -2.95
C LEU A 163 7.10 6.90 -4.43
N MET A 164 6.94 8.04 -5.11
CA MET A 164 6.58 8.02 -6.53
C MET A 164 7.68 7.38 -7.39
N ASP A 165 8.96 7.59 -7.07
CA ASP A 165 10.08 6.95 -7.75
C ASP A 165 10.01 5.42 -7.64
N GLU A 166 9.84 4.89 -6.42
CA GLU A 166 9.72 3.44 -6.19
C GLU A 166 8.59 2.83 -7.02
N PHE A 167 7.43 3.48 -7.06
CA PHE A 167 6.27 3.00 -7.81
C PHE A 167 6.43 3.16 -9.33
N SER A 168 7.21 4.15 -9.78
CA SER A 168 7.46 4.40 -11.21
C SER A 168 8.24 3.28 -11.90
N HIS A 169 8.96 2.46 -11.13
CA HIS A 169 9.70 1.30 -11.63
C HIS A 169 8.79 0.10 -11.97
N ILE A 170 7.51 0.16 -11.60
CA ILE A 170 6.57 -0.93 -11.84
C ILE A 170 5.91 -0.77 -13.21
N ALA A 171 6.06 -1.79 -14.06
CA ALA A 171 5.72 -1.71 -15.48
C ALA A 171 4.24 -1.37 -15.78
N TYR A 172 3.32 -1.73 -14.89
CA TYR A 172 1.88 -1.47 -15.02
C TYR A 172 1.41 -0.20 -14.29
N VAL A 173 2.29 0.50 -13.59
CA VAL A 173 1.99 1.80 -12.97
C VAL A 173 2.15 2.91 -14.01
N ARG A 174 1.19 3.83 -14.04
CA ARG A 174 1.13 4.92 -15.04
C ARG A 174 1.10 6.30 -14.39
N SER A 175 0.50 6.39 -13.21
CA SER A 175 0.42 7.64 -12.46
C SER A 175 0.41 7.36 -10.97
N VAL A 176 1.05 8.23 -10.18
CA VAL A 176 1.07 8.11 -8.72
C VAL A 176 0.80 9.48 -8.11
N GLU A 177 0.00 9.50 -7.04
CA GLU A 177 -0.24 10.66 -6.19
C GLU A 177 -0.08 10.27 -4.73
N THR A 178 0.48 11.17 -3.92
CA THR A 178 0.64 10.98 -2.48
C THR A 178 -0.08 12.07 -1.69
N VAL A 179 -0.68 11.67 -0.56
CA VAL A 179 -1.34 12.58 0.38
C VAL A 179 -0.76 12.38 1.76
N PHE A 180 -0.39 13.48 2.42
CA PHE A 180 0.06 13.51 3.80
C PHE A 180 -0.90 14.36 4.63
N ILE A 181 -1.33 13.85 5.78
CA ILE A 181 -2.32 14.50 6.65
C ILE A 181 -1.73 14.67 8.04
N THR A 182 -1.56 15.92 8.46
CA THR A 182 -0.95 16.33 9.74
C THR A 182 -1.71 17.49 10.40
N ALA A 183 -2.81 17.96 9.79
CA ALA A 183 -3.59 19.09 10.27
C ALA A 183 -4.15 18.89 11.69
N SER A 184 -4.79 17.75 11.95
CA SER A 184 -5.34 17.41 13.26
C SER A 184 -5.54 15.90 13.44
N ARG A 185 -5.81 15.47 14.67
CA ARG A 185 -6.17 14.09 14.97
C ARG A 185 -7.49 13.70 14.28
N GLU A 186 -8.45 14.62 14.26
CA GLU A 186 -9.78 14.45 13.67
C GLU A 186 -9.67 14.24 12.15
N ASP A 187 -8.82 15.00 11.47
CA ASP A 187 -8.59 14.85 10.03
C ASP A 187 -7.97 13.48 9.68
N VAL A 188 -7.06 13.00 10.54
CA VAL A 188 -6.46 11.65 10.40
C VAL A 188 -7.49 10.57 10.67
N LEU A 189 -8.41 10.75 11.62
CA LEU A 189 -9.50 9.81 11.87
C LEU A 189 -10.54 9.80 10.74
N GLU A 190 -10.80 10.94 10.09
CA GLU A 190 -11.65 11.01 8.90
C GLU A 190 -11.03 10.20 7.74
N ALA A 191 -9.72 10.33 7.50
CA ALA A 191 -9.01 9.51 6.54
C ALA A 191 -8.95 8.02 6.94
N LYS A 192 -8.87 7.73 8.24
CA LYS A 192 -8.89 6.36 8.76
C LYS A 192 -10.21 5.64 8.45
N ALA A 193 -11.35 6.33 8.48
CA ALA A 193 -12.63 5.71 8.11
C ALA A 193 -12.61 5.16 6.66
N ILE A 194 -11.97 5.89 5.74
CA ILE A 194 -11.78 5.44 4.35
C ILE A 194 -10.79 4.26 4.31
N ALA A 195 -9.69 4.36 5.07
CA ALA A 195 -8.71 3.29 5.18
C ALA A 195 -9.31 1.98 5.72
N ASP A 196 -10.26 2.05 6.66
CA ASP A 196 -10.94 0.88 7.21
C ASP A 196 -11.80 0.18 6.15
N ASP A 197 -12.41 0.93 5.23
CA ASP A 197 -13.14 0.37 4.09
C ASP A 197 -12.19 -0.25 3.04
N VAL A 198 -11.07 0.41 2.74
CA VAL A 198 -9.99 -0.17 1.91
C VAL A 198 -9.50 -1.48 2.52
N PHE A 199 -9.28 -1.51 3.83
CA PHE A 199 -8.79 -2.68 4.54
C PHE A 199 -9.79 -3.86 4.52
N LYS A 200 -11.09 -3.60 4.61
CA LYS A 200 -12.11 -4.65 4.45
C LYS A 200 -12.02 -5.31 3.08
N ILE A 201 -11.85 -4.53 2.02
CA ILE A 201 -11.68 -5.02 0.65
C ILE A 201 -10.42 -5.88 0.53
N ILE A 202 -9.28 -5.38 1.01
CA ILE A 202 -8.01 -6.12 0.99
C ILE A 202 -8.10 -7.40 1.81
N SER A 203 -8.74 -7.35 2.99
CA SER A 203 -8.91 -8.53 3.85
C SER A 203 -9.78 -9.58 3.18
N ALA A 204 -10.85 -9.17 2.49
CA ALA A 204 -11.67 -10.06 1.69
C ALA A 204 -10.87 -10.66 0.53
N MET A 205 -10.09 -9.85 -0.19
CA MET A 205 -9.21 -10.29 -1.27
C MET A 205 -8.16 -11.32 -0.80
N ASN A 206 -7.48 -11.03 0.33
CA ASN A 206 -6.54 -11.96 0.94
C ASN A 206 -7.20 -13.26 1.35
N LYS A 207 -8.40 -13.19 1.96
CA LYS A 207 -9.13 -14.37 2.39
C LYS A 207 -9.55 -15.25 1.21
N MET A 208 -9.99 -14.65 0.10
CA MET A 208 -10.29 -15.40 -1.12
C MET A 208 -9.04 -16.09 -1.69
N ALA A 209 -7.90 -15.39 -1.72
CA ALA A 209 -6.64 -15.97 -2.19
C ALA A 209 -6.14 -17.11 -1.28
N GLU A 210 -6.24 -16.94 0.05
CA GLU A 210 -5.89 -17.98 1.03
C GLU A 210 -6.79 -19.21 0.92
N GLU A 211 -8.10 -19.04 0.73
CA GLU A 211 -9.06 -20.15 0.57
C GLU A 211 -8.93 -20.89 -0.76
N LEU A 212 -8.34 -20.25 -1.77
CA LEU A 212 -7.94 -20.86 -3.05
C LEU A 212 -6.54 -21.49 -2.98
N SER A 213 -5.73 -21.18 -1.95
CA SER A 213 -4.40 -21.73 -1.81
C SER A 213 -4.44 -23.16 -1.26
N PHE A 214 -4.39 -24.14 -2.16
CA PHE A 214 -4.01 -25.52 -1.82
C PHE A 214 -2.51 -25.78 -2.10
N ASP A 215 -1.71 -24.71 -2.07
CA ASP A 215 -0.27 -24.81 -2.16
C ASP A 215 0.29 -25.34 -0.84
N CYS A 216 0.61 -26.63 -0.85
CA CYS A 216 1.21 -27.28 0.31
C CYS A 216 2.69 -26.98 0.41
N ASP A 217 3.35 -26.59 -0.68
CA ASP A 217 4.81 -26.47 -0.73
C ASP A 217 5.31 -25.28 0.11
N THR A 218 4.44 -24.31 0.38
CA THR A 218 4.70 -23.14 1.23
C THR A 218 3.97 -23.17 2.58
N CYS A 219 3.28 -24.27 2.91
CA CYS A 219 2.44 -24.36 4.10
C CYS A 219 3.21 -24.82 5.35
N ASP A 220 3.15 -24.02 6.43
CA ASP A 220 3.80 -24.28 7.72
C ASP A 220 3.34 -25.57 8.44
N TYR A 221 2.26 -26.19 7.96
CA TYR A 221 1.69 -27.43 8.50
C TYR A 221 1.79 -28.60 7.52
N ASN A 222 2.65 -28.52 6.51
CA ASN A 222 2.82 -29.58 5.50
C ASN A 222 3.22 -30.91 6.15
N ASP A 223 4.14 -30.89 7.11
CA ASP A 223 4.59 -32.05 7.88
C ASP A 223 3.40 -32.74 8.59
N VAL A 224 2.59 -31.98 9.32
CA VAL A 224 1.40 -32.47 10.02
C VAL A 224 0.35 -33.00 9.02
N CYS A 225 0.13 -32.27 7.92
CA CYS A 225 -0.79 -32.67 6.88
C CYS A 225 -0.30 -33.90 6.10
N GLY A 226 1.00 -34.18 6.08
CA GLY A 226 1.61 -35.35 5.47
C GLY A 226 1.49 -36.61 6.33
N ASP A 227 1.55 -36.44 7.64
CA ASP A 227 1.53 -37.54 8.61
C ASP A 227 0.11 -38.00 8.98
N VAL A 228 -0.88 -37.11 8.92
CA VAL A 228 -2.28 -37.43 9.28
C VAL A 228 -3.09 -37.85 8.04
N GLU A 229 -3.57 -39.09 8.01
CA GLU A 229 -4.30 -39.69 6.88
C GLU A 229 -5.62 -38.96 6.56
N GLU A 230 -6.34 -38.50 7.57
CA GLU A 230 -7.61 -37.78 7.42
C GLU A 230 -7.40 -36.40 6.79
N LEU A 231 -6.33 -35.69 7.16
CA LEU A 231 -5.99 -34.38 6.58
C LEU A 231 -5.56 -34.53 5.12
N ARG A 232 -4.81 -35.58 4.77
CA ARG A 232 -4.47 -35.91 3.36
C ARG A 232 -5.72 -36.18 2.54
N SER A 233 -6.65 -36.98 3.08
CA SER A 233 -7.89 -37.34 2.41
C SER A 233 -8.79 -36.13 2.18
N MET A 234 -8.91 -35.25 3.20
CA MET A 234 -9.66 -34.00 3.10
C MET A 234 -9.05 -33.05 2.06
N ARG A 235 -7.73 -32.86 2.07
CA ARG A 235 -7.01 -32.06 1.06
C ARG A 235 -7.27 -32.55 -0.36
N ASN A 236 -7.15 -33.86 -0.59
CA ASN A 236 -7.34 -34.44 -1.92
C ASN A 236 -8.79 -34.27 -2.42
N ALA A 237 -9.77 -34.41 -1.52
CA ALA A 237 -11.17 -34.17 -1.85
C ALA A 237 -11.44 -32.70 -2.22
N LEU A 238 -10.83 -31.75 -1.51
CA LEU A 238 -10.96 -30.32 -1.80
C LEU A 238 -10.27 -29.93 -3.12
N LYS A 239 -9.03 -30.40 -3.38
CA LYS A 239 -8.35 -30.24 -4.68
C LYS A 239 -9.16 -30.85 -5.83
N GLY A 240 -9.80 -31.99 -5.61
CA GLY A 240 -10.67 -32.63 -6.61
C GLY A 240 -11.90 -31.78 -6.95
N ARG A 241 -12.49 -31.10 -5.95
CA ARG A 241 -13.63 -30.19 -6.14
C ARG A 241 -13.22 -28.91 -6.86
N GLU A 242 -12.05 -28.37 -6.54
CA GLU A 242 -11.46 -27.22 -7.24
C GLU A 242 -11.17 -27.53 -8.72
N ALA A 243 -10.55 -28.69 -9.00
CA ALA A 243 -10.27 -29.16 -10.37
C ALA A 243 -11.56 -29.45 -11.17
N ALA A 244 -12.62 -29.93 -10.51
CA ALA A 244 -13.92 -30.12 -11.14
C ALA A 244 -14.63 -28.79 -11.43
N HIS A 245 -14.51 -27.82 -10.53
CA HIS A 245 -15.09 -26.48 -10.68
C HIS A 245 -14.43 -25.70 -11.82
N SER A 246 -13.09 -25.74 -11.90
CA SER A 246 -12.30 -25.12 -12.98
C SER A 246 -12.53 -25.75 -14.36
N ARG A 247 -12.78 -27.06 -14.45
CA ARG A 247 -13.18 -27.73 -15.70
C ARG A 247 -14.59 -27.36 -16.19
N GLN A 248 -15.49 -26.98 -15.27
CA GLN A 248 -16.84 -26.52 -15.62
C GLN A 248 -16.86 -25.05 -16.07
N THR A 249 -15.91 -24.23 -15.62
CA THR A 249 -15.85 -22.80 -15.94
C THR A 249 -14.96 -22.48 -17.15
N ASN A 250 -14.10 -23.39 -17.63
CA ASN A 250 -13.30 -23.18 -18.84
C ASN A 250 -13.17 -24.46 -19.72
N PRO A 251 -14.02 -24.65 -20.75
CA PRO A 251 -14.11 -25.92 -21.49
C PRO A 251 -13.08 -26.09 -22.64
N LYS A 252 -12.12 -25.18 -22.81
CA LYS A 252 -11.18 -25.21 -23.96
C LYS A 252 -9.76 -25.66 -23.57
N THR A 253 -9.58 -26.93 -23.17
CA THR A 253 -8.24 -27.55 -23.12
C THR A 253 -8.31 -29.08 -23.17
N SER A 254 -9.10 -29.65 -24.08
CA SER A 254 -9.16 -31.11 -24.27
C SER A 254 -9.09 -31.58 -25.73
N HIS A 255 -8.77 -30.71 -26.69
CA HIS A 255 -8.51 -31.11 -28.07
C HIS A 255 -7.19 -30.56 -28.56
N GLU A 256 -6.09 -31.22 -28.20
CA GLU A 256 -4.83 -31.21 -28.97
C GLU A 256 -3.87 -32.29 -28.44
N LEU A 257 -4.33 -33.56 -28.37
CA LEU A 257 -3.45 -34.72 -28.18
C LEU A 257 -4.04 -35.95 -28.91
N GLU A 258 -4.35 -35.83 -30.21
CA GLU A 258 -4.51 -36.98 -31.10
C GLU A 258 -3.96 -36.62 -32.49
N VAL A 259 -2.64 -36.40 -32.60
CA VAL A 259 -1.92 -36.67 -33.84
C VAL A 259 -0.52 -37.19 -33.48
N GLY A 260 -0.30 -38.48 -33.70
CA GLY A 260 1.04 -39.06 -33.72
C GLY A 260 1.10 -40.45 -33.11
N SER A 261 0.86 -41.48 -33.92
CA SER A 261 1.69 -42.70 -34.08
C SER A 261 0.91 -43.73 -34.91
N ASP A 262 1.44 -43.97 -36.12
CA ASP A 262 1.24 -45.09 -37.06
C ASP A 262 -0.15 -45.42 -37.63
#